data_AF-A0A081NU73-F1
#
_entry.id   AF-A0A081NU73-F1
#
_cell.length_a   1.000
_cell.length_b   1.000
_cell.length_c   1.000
_cell.angle_alpha   90.00
_cell.angle_beta   90.00
_cell.angle_gamma   90.00
#
_symmetry.space_group_name_H-M   'P 1'
#
loop_
_entity.id
_entity.type
_entity.pdbx_description
1 polymer ?
#
loop_
_entity_poly.entity_id
_entity_poly.type
_entity_poly.pdbx_seq_one_letter_code
_entity_poly.pdbx_strand_id
1 'polypeptide(L)'
;MVFTFENVRNLTRKNSDVYLAVLPLGVIKDWGFSIIQSDVVGEDVILVNYDTVVSFLNDKLQVTNPRFTYKLPNGSISDEYVVLIVSETQYFPSYCMHQLMSYERFERLIEKGEKISSNSTKLMTIRSLHDIFKDFQRYRVEHSLCPQLAKDLIKYVESIMNHYPELGYLPVAQRKQFRKKSIADSAIAWYCYIRYFMEQWTEDSHLTNQPRPLLTEEFHYENWNGQFFDRDNPVLLVNKGSFKFNDAQRDLIYEIWRQWIKEA
;
A
#
# COMPACT_ATOMS: atom_id res chain seq x y z
N MET A 1 1.10 8.89 -27.07
CA MET A 1 0.33 10.14 -27.31
C MET A 1 0.72 11.16 -26.25
N VAL A 2 0.97 12.42 -26.62
CA VAL A 2 1.24 13.51 -25.65
C VAL A 2 -0.04 14.34 -25.50
N PHE A 3 -0.52 14.50 -24.28
CA PHE A 3 -1.73 15.27 -23.97
C PHE A 3 -1.41 16.39 -22.98
N THR A 4 -2.21 17.46 -23.01
CA THR A 4 -2.01 18.64 -22.16
C THR A 4 -3.24 18.91 -21.30
N PHE A 5 -3.07 18.98 -19.98
CA PHE A 5 -4.08 19.49 -19.06
C PHE A 5 -3.87 20.99 -18.84
N GLU A 6 -4.93 21.79 -18.98
CA GLU A 6 -4.87 23.25 -18.85
C GLU A 6 -5.12 23.74 -17.41
N ASN A 7 -4.67 24.96 -17.13
CA ASN A 7 -4.83 25.69 -15.86
C ASN A 7 -4.39 24.91 -14.62
N VAL A 8 -3.10 24.55 -14.55
CA VAL A 8 -2.55 23.85 -13.39
C VAL A 8 -2.70 24.62 -12.07
N ARG A 9 -2.89 25.94 -12.09
CA ARG A 9 -3.21 26.71 -10.87
C ARG A 9 -4.57 26.36 -10.26
N ASN A 10 -5.52 25.92 -11.09
CA ASN A 10 -6.82 25.39 -10.64
C ASN A 10 -6.73 23.90 -10.30
N LEU A 11 -5.66 23.21 -10.73
CA LEU A 11 -5.32 21.89 -10.22
C LEU A 11 -4.72 22.05 -8.82
N THR A 12 -5.44 21.63 -7.78
CA THR A 12 -4.90 21.63 -6.43
C THR A 12 -3.83 20.54 -6.32
N ARG A 13 -2.56 20.94 -6.43
CA ARG A 13 -1.42 20.03 -6.33
C ARG A 13 -1.26 19.55 -4.89
N LYS A 14 -1.46 18.24 -4.65
CA LYS A 14 -1.18 17.60 -3.35
C LYS A 14 0.26 17.08 -3.26
N ASN A 15 0.86 16.66 -4.39
CA ASN A 15 2.27 16.23 -4.52
C ASN A 15 2.78 16.40 -5.99
N SER A 16 4.01 16.03 -6.34
CA SER A 16 4.59 16.14 -7.70
C SER A 16 3.84 15.42 -8.81
N ASP A 17 3.11 14.36 -8.47
CA ASP A 17 2.60 13.41 -9.46
C ASP A 17 1.09 13.20 -9.36
N VAL A 18 0.42 13.97 -8.49
CA VAL A 18 -1.03 13.95 -8.24
C VAL A 18 -1.59 15.36 -8.38
N TYR A 19 -2.54 15.50 -9.30
CA TYR A 19 -3.24 16.74 -9.59
C TYR A 19 -4.75 16.54 -9.45
N LEU A 20 -5.46 17.55 -8.95
CA LEU A 20 -6.90 17.47 -8.67
C LEU A 20 -7.61 18.70 -9.22
N ALA A 21 -8.65 18.51 -10.04
CA ALA A 21 -9.53 19.59 -10.52
C ALA A 21 -11.00 19.22 -10.32
N VAL A 22 -11.87 20.21 -10.46
CA VAL A 22 -13.30 20.01 -10.68
C VAL A 22 -13.60 20.48 -12.10
N LEU A 23 -14.16 19.60 -12.92
CA LEU A 23 -14.40 19.86 -14.35
C LEU A 23 -15.79 19.37 -14.77
N PRO A 24 -16.47 20.06 -15.71
CA PRO A 24 -17.71 19.57 -16.30
C PRO A 24 -17.51 18.26 -17.07
N LEU A 25 -18.48 17.35 -16.99
CA LEU A 25 -18.44 16.03 -17.64
C LEU A 25 -18.25 16.12 -19.16
N GLY A 26 -18.78 17.15 -19.80
CA GLY A 26 -18.59 17.39 -21.24
C GLY A 26 -17.11 17.56 -21.60
N VAL A 27 -16.39 18.41 -20.87
CA VAL A 27 -14.95 18.67 -21.08
C VAL A 27 -14.14 17.38 -20.91
N ILE A 28 -14.49 16.57 -19.91
CA ILE A 28 -13.82 15.31 -19.64
C ILE A 28 -14.08 14.30 -20.76
N LYS A 29 -15.33 14.19 -21.24
CA LYS A 29 -15.69 13.30 -22.34
C LYS A 29 -14.95 13.65 -23.64
N ASP A 30 -14.77 14.95 -23.90
CA ASP A 30 -14.08 15.45 -25.09
C ASP A 30 -12.59 15.07 -25.16
N TRP A 31 -11.99 14.70 -24.03
CA TRP A 31 -10.61 14.19 -24.01
C TRP A 31 -10.45 12.87 -24.77
N GLY A 32 -11.51 12.06 -24.87
CA GLY A 32 -11.53 10.84 -25.69
C GLY A 32 -10.50 9.78 -25.28
N PHE A 33 -10.07 9.76 -24.00
CA PHE A 33 -9.10 8.79 -23.53
C PHE A 33 -9.66 7.37 -23.49
N SER A 34 -8.76 6.39 -23.64
CA SER A 34 -9.12 4.99 -23.47
C SER A 34 -9.54 4.69 -22.03
N ILE A 35 -10.48 3.75 -21.87
CA ILE A 35 -10.99 3.30 -20.57
C ILE A 35 -10.34 1.96 -20.23
N ILE A 36 -9.74 1.84 -19.03
CA ILE A 36 -9.08 0.60 -18.61
C ILE A 36 -10.10 -0.44 -18.14
N GLN A 37 -11.03 -0.06 -17.25
CA GLN A 37 -12.04 -0.96 -16.70
C GLN A 37 -13.42 -0.51 -17.17
N SER A 38 -14.00 -1.29 -18.08
CA SER A 38 -15.26 -0.94 -18.73
C SER A 38 -16.49 -1.42 -17.96
N ASP A 39 -16.34 -2.28 -16.96
CA ASP A 39 -17.42 -2.84 -16.15
C ASP A 39 -17.75 -2.00 -14.91
N VAL A 40 -16.81 -1.16 -14.47
CA VAL A 40 -16.95 -0.28 -13.29
C VAL A 40 -17.27 1.15 -13.71
N VAL A 41 -18.23 1.77 -13.03
CA VAL A 41 -18.55 3.20 -13.15
C VAL A 41 -18.06 3.92 -11.91
N GLY A 42 -17.24 4.96 -12.07
CA GLY A 42 -16.85 5.83 -10.96
C GLY A 42 -17.91 6.93 -10.77
N GLU A 43 -18.67 6.88 -9.69
CA GLU A 43 -19.78 7.82 -9.47
C GLU A 43 -19.34 9.13 -8.80
N ASP A 44 -18.37 9.09 -7.90
CA ASP A 44 -17.99 10.25 -7.08
C ASP A 44 -16.69 10.96 -7.51
N VAL A 45 -15.79 10.22 -8.20
CA VAL A 45 -14.48 10.73 -8.62
C VAL A 45 -14.10 10.11 -9.96
N ILE A 46 -13.69 10.96 -10.90
CA ILE A 46 -13.13 10.54 -12.18
C ILE A 46 -11.61 10.47 -12.04
N LEU A 47 -11.04 9.34 -12.45
CA LEU A 47 -9.61 9.09 -12.32
C LEU A 47 -8.95 8.98 -13.71
N VAL A 48 -7.91 9.77 -13.91
CA VAL A 48 -7.07 9.79 -15.11
C VAL A 48 -5.65 9.36 -14.74
N ASN A 49 -5.20 8.24 -15.30
CA ASN A 49 -3.84 7.75 -15.16
C ASN A 49 -2.98 8.20 -16.35
N TYR A 50 -1.68 8.42 -16.13
CA TYR A 50 -0.70 8.75 -17.18
C TYR A 50 0.69 8.18 -16.87
N ASP A 51 1.52 7.91 -17.88
CA ASP A 51 2.82 7.26 -17.66
C ASP A 51 3.86 8.25 -17.10
N THR A 52 4.08 9.37 -17.79
CA THR A 52 5.17 10.32 -17.49
C THR A 52 4.73 11.77 -17.68
N VAL A 53 5.34 12.68 -16.90
CA VAL A 53 5.25 14.12 -17.12
C VAL A 53 6.33 14.53 -18.12
N VAL A 54 5.92 15.14 -19.23
CA VAL A 54 6.83 15.62 -20.29
C VAL A 54 7.27 17.05 -20.02
N SER A 55 6.36 17.93 -19.61
CA SER A 55 6.67 19.32 -19.31
C SER A 55 5.65 19.98 -18.39
N PHE A 56 6.07 21.08 -17.78
CA PHE A 56 5.26 21.94 -16.91
C PHE A 56 5.51 23.40 -17.26
N LEU A 57 4.75 23.95 -18.21
CA LEU A 57 4.98 25.29 -18.73
C LEU A 57 3.64 25.97 -19.00
N ASN A 58 3.57 27.29 -18.84
CA ASN A 58 2.40 28.11 -19.18
C ASN A 58 1.07 27.60 -18.58
N ASP A 59 1.08 27.28 -17.28
CA ASP A 59 -0.07 26.73 -16.55
C ASP A 59 -0.67 25.47 -17.20
N LYS A 60 0.15 24.70 -17.91
CA LYS A 60 -0.22 23.46 -18.58
C LYS A 60 0.66 22.31 -18.11
N LEU A 61 0.04 21.16 -17.85
CA LEU A 61 0.72 19.90 -17.53
C LEU A 61 0.70 19.00 -18.75
N GLN A 62 1.86 18.68 -19.31
CA GLN A 62 1.97 17.75 -20.44
C GLN A 62 2.34 16.36 -19.96
N VAL A 63 1.57 15.35 -20.37
CA VAL A 63 1.75 13.95 -19.98
C VAL A 63 1.74 13.00 -21.18
N THR A 64 2.23 11.78 -20.98
CA THR A 64 2.14 10.69 -21.96
C THR A 64 1.05 9.69 -21.62
N ASN A 65 0.34 9.23 -22.65
CA ASN A 65 -0.60 8.11 -22.62
C ASN A 65 -1.70 8.21 -21.53
N PRO A 66 -2.43 9.34 -21.44
CA PRO A 66 -3.50 9.45 -20.47
C PRO A 66 -4.64 8.46 -20.77
N ARG A 67 -5.23 7.93 -19.70
CA ARG A 67 -6.33 6.95 -19.75
C ARG A 67 -7.28 7.10 -18.57
N PHE A 68 -8.56 6.88 -18.80
CA PHE A 68 -9.55 6.78 -17.74
C PHE A 68 -9.46 5.43 -17.05
N THR A 69 -9.47 5.42 -15.73
CA THR A 69 -9.42 4.16 -14.96
C THR A 69 -10.70 3.35 -15.13
N TYR A 70 -11.85 4.01 -15.03
CA TYR A 70 -13.18 3.40 -15.07
C TYR A 70 -14.06 4.10 -16.13
N LYS A 71 -15.26 3.55 -16.42
CA LYS A 71 -16.23 4.27 -17.25
C LYS A 71 -16.61 5.59 -16.59
N LEU A 72 -16.76 6.62 -17.43
CA LEU A 72 -17.31 7.90 -17.00
C LEU A 72 -18.78 7.73 -16.59
N PRO A 73 -19.24 8.45 -15.55
CA PRO A 73 -20.62 8.37 -15.10
C PRO A 73 -21.60 8.85 -16.16
N ASN A 74 -22.85 8.39 -16.04
CA ASN A 74 -23.97 8.95 -16.79
C ASN A 74 -24.40 10.25 -16.10
N GLY A 75 -24.47 11.34 -16.84
CA GLY A 75 -24.79 12.67 -16.32
C GLY A 75 -24.91 13.69 -17.44
N SER A 76 -25.40 14.88 -17.10
CA SER A 76 -25.41 16.03 -17.98
C SER A 76 -23.97 16.48 -18.28
N ILE A 77 -23.75 17.04 -19.47
CA ILE A 77 -22.45 17.61 -19.85
C ILE A 77 -21.99 18.75 -18.93
N SER A 78 -22.92 19.38 -18.21
CA SER A 78 -22.67 20.45 -17.25
C SER A 78 -22.34 19.94 -15.85
N ASP A 79 -22.58 18.67 -15.55
CA ASP A 79 -22.37 18.13 -14.21
C ASP A 79 -20.87 18.14 -13.90
N GLU A 80 -20.52 18.71 -12.76
CA GLU A 80 -19.14 18.87 -12.33
C GLU A 80 -18.69 17.66 -11.51
N TYR A 81 -17.52 17.14 -11.85
CA TYR A 81 -16.92 16.00 -11.17
C TYR A 81 -15.53 16.34 -10.66
N VAL A 82 -15.17 15.76 -9.52
CA VAL A 82 -13.79 15.76 -9.04
C VAL A 82 -12.98 14.85 -9.96
N VAL A 83 -11.95 15.42 -10.59
CA VAL A 83 -11.01 14.71 -11.46
C VAL A 83 -9.66 14.61 -10.77
N LEU A 84 -9.20 13.39 -10.56
CA LEU A 84 -7.86 13.10 -10.04
C LEU A 84 -6.97 12.63 -11.20
N ILE A 85 -5.84 13.29 -11.41
CA ILE A 85 -4.86 12.98 -12.47
C ILE A 85 -3.60 12.46 -11.79
N VAL A 86 -3.25 11.19 -12.00
CA VAL A 86 -2.23 10.46 -11.23
C VAL A 86 -1.25 9.74 -12.13
N SER A 87 0.05 9.80 -11.81
CA SER A 87 1.06 8.98 -12.48
C SER A 87 0.80 7.49 -12.23
N GLU A 88 0.91 6.67 -13.26
CA GLU A 88 0.70 5.21 -13.17
C GLU A 88 1.56 4.54 -12.12
N THR A 89 2.81 5.00 -12.01
CA THR A 89 3.78 4.50 -11.04
C THR A 89 3.39 4.83 -9.60
N GLN A 90 2.55 5.85 -9.37
CA GLN A 90 2.00 6.17 -8.05
C GLN A 90 0.63 5.54 -7.79
N TYR A 91 -0.14 5.26 -8.84
CA TYR A 91 -1.51 4.77 -8.69
C TYR A 91 -1.55 3.43 -7.96
N PHE A 92 -0.70 2.48 -8.36
CA PHE A 92 -0.73 1.13 -7.82
C PHE A 92 -0.49 1.04 -6.29
N PRO A 93 0.62 1.56 -5.74
CA PRO A 93 0.84 1.56 -4.29
C PRO A 93 -0.24 2.31 -3.51
N SER A 94 -0.65 3.48 -4.01
CA SER A 94 -1.62 4.34 -3.33
C SER A 94 -3.02 3.72 -3.32
N TYR A 95 -3.40 3.06 -4.42
CA TYR A 95 -4.67 2.35 -4.55
C TYR A 95 -4.75 1.19 -3.56
N CYS A 96 -3.74 0.29 -3.54
CA CYS A 96 -3.73 -0.84 -2.62
C CYS A 96 -3.72 -0.39 -1.15
N MET A 97 -2.94 0.65 -0.82
CA MET A 97 -2.94 1.23 0.52
C MET A 97 -4.33 1.80 0.89
N HIS A 98 -4.99 2.54 -0.02
CA HIS A 98 -6.31 3.09 0.23
C HIS A 98 -7.36 2.01 0.44
N GLN A 99 -7.36 0.96 -0.39
CA GLN A 99 -8.26 -0.19 -0.23
C GLN A 99 -8.01 -0.92 1.09
N LEU A 100 -6.75 -1.11 1.48
CA LEU A 100 -6.45 -1.72 2.79
C LEU A 100 -6.90 -0.83 3.96
N MET A 101 -6.81 0.50 3.81
CA MET A 101 -7.26 1.47 4.81
C MET A 101 -8.79 1.61 4.89
N SER A 102 -9.54 1.14 3.89
CA SER A 102 -11.01 1.07 3.97
C SER A 102 -11.48 -0.15 4.79
N TYR A 103 -10.60 -1.13 5.02
CA TYR A 103 -10.88 -2.25 5.91
C TYR A 103 -10.74 -1.84 7.38
N GLU A 104 -11.88 -1.68 8.05
CA GLU A 104 -11.97 -1.10 9.39
C GLU A 104 -11.05 -1.76 10.44
N ARG A 105 -10.92 -3.10 10.44
CA ARG A 105 -10.07 -3.81 11.40
C ARG A 105 -8.61 -3.41 11.25
N PHE A 106 -8.14 -3.16 10.03
CA PHE A 106 -6.78 -2.71 9.76
C PHE A 106 -6.60 -1.21 10.00
N GLU A 107 -7.56 -0.36 9.57
CA GLU A 107 -7.54 1.09 9.81
C GLU A 107 -7.36 1.42 11.30
N ARG A 108 -8.05 0.66 12.16
CA ARG A 108 -7.95 0.79 13.61
C ARG A 108 -6.53 0.58 14.15
N LEU A 109 -5.63 -0.07 13.41
CA LEU A 109 -4.23 -0.29 13.78
C LEU A 109 -3.31 0.86 13.35
N ILE A 110 -3.79 1.80 12.53
CA ILE A 110 -2.97 2.87 11.95
C ILE A 110 -3.18 4.18 12.70
N GLU A 111 -2.08 4.82 13.08
CA GLU A 111 -2.02 6.17 13.63
C GLU A 111 -1.91 7.19 12.48
N LYS A 112 -2.81 8.18 12.45
CA LYS A 112 -2.81 9.22 11.39
C LYS A 112 -1.76 10.30 11.64
N GLY A 113 -1.28 10.44 12.88
CA GLY A 113 -0.19 11.34 13.25
C GLY A 113 1.21 10.79 12.93
N GLU A 114 2.24 11.62 13.17
CA GLU A 114 3.64 11.26 12.89
C GLU A 114 4.25 10.27 13.89
N LYS A 115 3.68 10.18 15.10
CA LYS A 115 4.23 9.39 16.20
C LYS A 115 3.13 8.61 16.89
N ILE A 116 3.45 7.38 17.27
CA ILE A 116 2.58 6.52 18.06
C ILE A 116 2.83 6.85 19.53
N SER A 117 1.77 7.22 20.24
CA SER A 117 1.84 7.38 21.69
C SER A 117 2.21 6.05 22.37
N SER A 118 2.98 6.11 23.46
CA SER A 118 3.34 4.94 24.27
C SER A 118 2.12 4.24 24.92
N ASN A 119 0.97 4.93 24.93
CA ASN A 119 -0.31 4.42 25.40
C ASN A 119 -1.31 4.18 24.25
N SER A 120 -0.82 3.97 23.04
CA SER A 120 -1.67 3.78 21.86
C SER A 120 -2.00 2.30 21.61
N THR A 121 -3.21 2.05 21.13
CA THR A 121 -3.66 0.77 20.54
C THR A 121 -3.34 0.70 19.04
N LYS A 122 -2.57 1.66 18.52
CA LYS A 122 -2.05 1.64 17.14
C LYS A 122 -0.73 0.85 17.06
N LEU A 123 -0.46 0.28 15.88
CA LEU A 123 0.72 -0.52 15.56
C LEU A 123 1.77 0.27 14.80
N MET A 124 1.32 1.04 13.82
CA MET A 124 2.19 1.82 12.94
C MET A 124 1.54 3.17 12.58
N THR A 125 2.33 4.09 12.06
CA THR A 125 1.79 5.35 11.51
C THR A 125 1.44 5.20 10.04
N ILE A 126 0.64 6.12 9.52
CA ILE A 126 0.35 6.20 8.08
C ILE A 126 1.63 6.34 7.24
N ARG A 127 2.65 7.01 7.77
CA ARG A 127 3.96 7.12 7.13
C ARG A 127 4.66 5.77 7.03
N SER A 128 4.67 5.00 8.11
CA SER A 128 5.24 3.64 8.08
C SER A 128 4.50 2.74 7.10
N LEU A 129 3.17 2.87 6.99
CA LEU A 129 2.39 2.15 5.99
C LEU A 129 2.79 2.57 4.57
N HIS A 130 2.90 3.87 4.30
CA HIS A 130 3.39 4.38 3.02
C HIS A 130 4.77 3.82 2.66
N ASP A 131 5.68 3.75 3.62
CA ASP A 131 7.01 3.20 3.41
C ASP A 131 6.94 1.70 3.01
N ILE A 132 6.01 0.93 3.59
CA ILE A 132 5.79 -0.48 3.22
C ILE A 132 5.31 -0.60 1.77
N PHE A 133 4.34 0.24 1.38
CA PHE A 133 3.78 0.20 0.03
C PHE A 133 4.72 0.82 -1.02
N LYS A 134 5.73 1.60 -0.64
CA LYS A 134 6.68 2.18 -1.60
C LYS A 134 7.37 1.12 -2.45
N ASP A 135 7.68 -0.04 -1.86
CA ASP A 135 8.31 -1.16 -2.56
C ASP A 135 7.39 -1.84 -3.58
N PHE A 136 6.07 -1.57 -3.56
CA PHE A 136 5.12 -2.12 -4.53
C PHE A 136 5.47 -1.68 -5.95
N GLN A 137 6.11 -0.53 -6.12
CA GLN A 137 6.57 -0.02 -7.41
C GLN A 137 7.59 -0.93 -8.10
N ARG A 138 8.27 -1.81 -7.35
CA ARG A 138 9.22 -2.78 -7.90
C ARG A 138 8.53 -3.95 -8.62
N TYR A 139 7.25 -4.19 -8.32
CA TYR A 139 6.48 -5.29 -8.88
C TYR A 139 5.73 -4.84 -10.14
N ARG A 140 5.77 -5.67 -11.19
CA ARG A 140 5.03 -5.42 -12.43
C ARG A 140 3.66 -6.08 -12.33
N VAL A 141 2.68 -5.33 -11.82
CA VAL A 141 1.28 -5.77 -11.76
C VAL A 141 0.48 -5.09 -12.86
N GLU A 142 -0.23 -5.87 -13.67
CA GLU A 142 -1.14 -5.31 -14.67
C GLU A 142 -2.28 -4.54 -13.99
N HIS A 143 -2.60 -3.38 -14.54
CA HIS A 143 -3.62 -2.50 -13.96
C HIS A 143 -5.02 -3.16 -13.85
N SER A 144 -5.36 -4.03 -14.79
CA SER A 144 -6.59 -4.84 -14.78
C SER A 144 -6.71 -5.70 -13.52
N LEU A 145 -5.58 -6.12 -12.93
CA LEU A 145 -5.54 -7.00 -11.78
C LEU A 145 -5.47 -6.26 -10.44
N CYS A 146 -5.26 -4.93 -10.44
CA CYS A 146 -5.15 -4.13 -9.21
C CYS A 146 -6.35 -4.31 -8.25
N PRO A 147 -7.63 -4.30 -8.71
CA PRO A 147 -8.76 -4.52 -7.80
C PRO A 147 -8.74 -5.91 -7.16
N GLN A 148 -8.37 -6.93 -7.94
CA GLN A 148 -8.28 -8.31 -7.45
C GLN A 148 -7.15 -8.44 -6.42
N LEU A 149 -5.97 -7.88 -6.71
CA LEU A 149 -4.87 -7.82 -5.75
C LEU A 149 -5.29 -7.14 -4.45
N ALA A 150 -5.93 -5.97 -4.52
CA ALA A 150 -6.37 -5.25 -3.31
C ALA A 150 -7.37 -6.05 -2.48
N LYS A 151 -8.32 -6.73 -3.15
CA LYS A 151 -9.26 -7.64 -2.49
C LYS A 151 -8.54 -8.81 -1.82
N ASP A 152 -7.56 -9.40 -2.48
CA ASP A 152 -6.80 -10.52 -1.93
C ASP A 152 -5.87 -10.09 -0.80
N LEU A 153 -5.29 -8.88 -0.87
CA LEU A 153 -4.51 -8.30 0.21
C LEU A 153 -5.35 -8.13 1.48
N ILE A 154 -6.59 -7.63 1.36
CA ILE A 154 -7.51 -7.49 2.50
C ILE A 154 -7.78 -8.85 3.12
N LYS A 155 -8.12 -9.87 2.31
CA LYS A 155 -8.33 -11.24 2.81
C LYS A 155 -7.08 -11.81 3.48
N TYR A 156 -5.90 -11.54 2.95
CA TYR A 156 -4.64 -12.01 3.50
C TYR A 156 -4.38 -11.39 4.88
N VAL A 157 -4.54 -10.07 4.98
CA VAL A 157 -4.45 -9.32 6.24
C VAL A 157 -5.47 -9.80 7.27
N GLU A 158 -6.71 -10.03 6.84
CA GLU A 158 -7.75 -10.62 7.67
C GLU A 158 -7.37 -12.03 8.17
N SER A 159 -6.87 -12.88 7.27
CA SER A 159 -6.40 -14.22 7.61
C SER A 159 -5.28 -14.19 8.64
N ILE A 160 -4.32 -13.28 8.51
CA ILE A 160 -3.24 -13.10 9.50
C ILE A 160 -3.83 -12.73 10.86
N MET A 161 -4.69 -11.70 10.92
CA MET A 161 -5.25 -11.24 12.21
C MET A 161 -6.20 -12.25 12.86
N ASN A 162 -6.81 -13.14 12.07
CA ASN A 162 -7.64 -14.22 12.61
C ASN A 162 -6.78 -15.37 13.15
N HIS A 163 -5.64 -15.66 12.52
CA HIS A 163 -4.74 -16.71 12.95
C HIS A 163 -3.83 -16.28 14.12
N TYR A 164 -3.44 -15.00 14.13
CA TYR A 164 -2.61 -14.37 15.16
C TYR A 164 -3.34 -13.13 15.75
N PRO A 165 -4.30 -13.33 16.67
CA PRO A 165 -5.13 -12.25 17.21
C PRO A 165 -4.35 -11.08 17.84
N GLU A 166 -3.16 -11.35 18.36
CA GLU A 166 -2.23 -10.36 18.92
C GLU A 166 -1.77 -9.29 17.92
N LEU A 167 -1.84 -9.59 16.62
CA LEU A 167 -1.55 -8.65 15.53
C LEU A 167 -2.73 -7.73 15.22
N GLY A 168 -3.91 -8.04 15.75
CA GLY A 168 -5.11 -7.22 15.66
C GLY A 168 -5.20 -6.18 16.77
N TYR A 169 -6.42 -5.87 17.19
CA TYR A 169 -6.64 -4.94 18.31
C TYR A 169 -6.27 -5.59 19.64
N LEU A 170 -5.42 -4.92 20.42
CA LEU A 170 -5.13 -5.28 21.82
C LEU A 170 -5.30 -4.07 22.73
N PRO A 171 -5.88 -4.25 23.94
CA PRO A 171 -5.77 -3.26 25.00
C PRO A 171 -4.32 -2.88 25.29
N VAL A 172 -4.08 -1.61 25.65
CA VAL A 172 -2.73 -1.05 25.84
C VAL A 172 -1.86 -1.89 26.78
N ALA A 173 -2.42 -2.42 27.87
CA ALA A 173 -1.68 -3.25 28.82
C ALA A 173 -1.22 -4.58 28.20
N GLN A 174 -2.10 -5.28 27.48
CA GLN A 174 -1.77 -6.53 26.80
C GLN A 174 -0.76 -6.29 25.68
N ARG A 175 -0.91 -5.21 24.92
CA ARG A 175 0.05 -4.81 23.89
C ARG A 175 1.44 -4.54 24.48
N LYS A 176 1.53 -3.85 25.62
CA LYS A 176 2.80 -3.64 26.31
C LYS A 176 3.44 -4.94 26.76
N GLN A 177 2.65 -5.92 27.20
CA GLN A 177 3.15 -7.24 27.58
C GLN A 177 3.66 -8.03 26.36
N PHE A 178 2.90 -8.03 25.26
CA PHE A 178 3.30 -8.65 24.00
C PHE A 178 4.63 -8.08 23.50
N ARG A 179 4.74 -6.75 23.45
CA ARG A 179 5.94 -6.04 22.97
C ARG A 179 7.19 -6.23 23.82
N LYS A 180 7.07 -6.76 25.04
CA LYS A 180 8.25 -7.15 25.85
C LYS A 180 8.90 -8.42 25.31
N LYS A 181 8.14 -9.28 24.64
CA LYS A 181 8.56 -10.60 24.16
C LYS A 181 8.82 -10.62 22.66
N SER A 182 7.94 -9.98 21.89
CA SER A 182 7.96 -10.04 20.43
C SER A 182 7.80 -8.65 19.81
N ILE A 183 8.26 -8.51 18.58
CA ILE A 183 8.03 -7.36 17.70
C ILE A 183 7.13 -7.70 16.51
N ALA A 184 6.40 -8.83 16.54
CA ALA A 184 5.58 -9.28 15.41
C ALA A 184 4.44 -8.31 15.04
N ASP A 185 4.07 -7.39 15.96
CA ASP A 185 3.07 -6.33 15.74
C ASP A 185 3.68 -5.02 15.23
N SER A 186 4.99 -4.97 14.97
CA SER A 186 5.71 -3.75 14.58
C SER A 186 5.66 -3.46 13.08
N ALA A 187 6.03 -2.23 12.70
CA ALA A 187 6.09 -1.82 11.29
C ALA A 187 7.05 -2.68 10.45
N ILE A 188 8.19 -3.15 11.01
CA ILE A 188 9.11 -4.04 10.30
C ILE A 188 8.49 -5.43 10.07
N ALA A 189 7.71 -5.94 11.02
CA ALA A 189 7.05 -7.22 10.84
C ALA A 189 5.96 -7.14 9.76
N TRP A 190 5.14 -6.09 9.80
CA TRP A 190 4.14 -5.81 8.75
C TRP A 190 4.74 -5.54 7.37
N TYR A 191 5.94 -4.94 7.32
CA TYR A 191 6.72 -4.85 6.09
C TYR A 191 6.98 -6.24 5.51
N CYS A 192 7.48 -7.16 6.33
CA CYS A 192 7.74 -8.54 5.90
C CYS A 192 6.47 -9.24 5.43
N TYR A 193 5.36 -9.13 6.18
CA TYR A 193 4.10 -9.81 5.85
C TYR A 193 3.53 -9.33 4.51
N ILE A 194 3.49 -8.02 4.30
CA ILE A 194 2.90 -7.44 3.08
C ILE A 194 3.81 -7.71 1.88
N ARG A 195 5.14 -7.61 2.05
CA ARG A 195 6.09 -7.93 0.97
C ARG A 195 6.01 -9.39 0.54
N TYR A 196 5.89 -10.32 1.49
CA TYR A 196 5.72 -11.74 1.20
C TYR A 196 4.47 -12.02 0.40
N PHE A 197 3.33 -11.43 0.81
CA PHE A 197 2.10 -11.52 0.02
C PHE A 197 2.30 -11.03 -1.41
N MET A 198 2.96 -9.88 -1.59
CA MET A 198 3.21 -9.34 -2.93
C MET A 198 4.07 -10.26 -3.78
N GLU A 199 5.19 -10.76 -3.26
CA GLU A 199 6.07 -11.69 -3.99
C GLU A 199 5.29 -12.93 -4.43
N GLN A 200 4.58 -13.57 -3.50
CA GLN A 200 3.84 -14.79 -3.79
C GLN A 200 2.67 -14.57 -4.76
N TRP A 201 1.95 -13.44 -4.63
CA TRP A 201 0.86 -13.11 -5.54
C TRP A 201 1.35 -12.84 -6.96
N THR A 202 2.55 -12.26 -7.11
CA THR A 202 3.15 -12.05 -8.44
C THR A 202 3.76 -13.30 -9.05
N GLU A 203 4.25 -14.23 -8.23
CA GLU A 203 4.79 -15.52 -8.70
C GLU A 203 3.68 -16.48 -9.15
N ASP A 204 2.50 -16.42 -8.52
CA ASP A 204 1.33 -17.23 -8.87
C ASP A 204 0.08 -16.35 -9.01
N SER A 205 -0.14 -15.85 -10.23
CA SER A 205 -1.29 -14.98 -10.57
C SER A 205 -2.67 -15.64 -10.38
N HIS A 206 -2.71 -16.92 -9.96
CA HIS A 206 -3.92 -17.71 -9.77
C HIS A 206 -4.07 -18.25 -8.34
N LEU A 207 -3.39 -17.68 -7.34
CA LEU A 207 -3.49 -18.08 -5.93
C LEU A 207 -4.95 -18.33 -5.49
N THR A 208 -5.32 -19.60 -5.44
CA THR A 208 -6.55 -20.07 -4.79
C THR A 208 -6.35 -20.19 -3.28
N ASN A 209 -5.09 -20.32 -2.82
CA ASN A 209 -4.70 -20.34 -1.42
C ASN A 209 -3.71 -19.22 -1.12
N GLN A 210 -4.13 -18.21 -0.36
CA GLN A 210 -3.25 -17.14 0.06
C GLN A 210 -2.17 -17.69 1.01
N PRO A 211 -0.87 -17.52 0.70
CA PRO A 211 0.21 -18.05 1.54
C PRO A 211 0.13 -17.36 2.89
N ARG A 212 0.29 -18.10 3.99
CA ARG A 212 0.29 -17.53 5.34
C ARG A 212 1.72 -17.47 5.87
N PRO A 213 2.13 -16.38 6.53
CA PRO A 213 3.43 -16.34 7.19
C PRO A 213 3.44 -17.28 8.39
N LEU A 214 4.53 -18.02 8.56
CA LEU A 214 4.75 -18.92 9.71
C LEU A 214 5.39 -18.11 10.84
N LEU A 215 4.57 -17.56 11.74
CA LEU A 215 5.06 -16.69 12.83
C LEU A 215 5.37 -17.43 14.12
N THR A 216 4.72 -18.55 14.35
CA THR A 216 4.83 -19.34 15.59
C THR A 216 5.91 -20.40 15.55
N GLU A 217 6.52 -20.57 14.39
CA GLU A 217 7.54 -21.56 14.16
C GLU A 217 8.84 -21.19 14.86
N GLU A 218 9.47 -22.20 15.47
CA GLU A 218 10.77 -22.05 16.10
C GLU A 218 11.84 -22.17 15.03
N PHE A 219 12.77 -21.21 15.03
CA PHE A 219 13.90 -21.19 14.14
C PHE A 219 15.19 -21.35 14.94
N HIS A 220 16.18 -21.98 14.32
CA HIS A 220 17.48 -22.26 14.93
C HIS A 220 18.57 -21.48 14.19
N TYR A 221 19.31 -20.62 14.90
CA TYR A 221 20.42 -19.85 14.36
C TYR A 221 21.59 -19.80 15.34
N GLU A 222 22.72 -20.41 14.96
CA GLU A 222 23.91 -20.54 15.81
C GLU A 222 23.56 -21.09 17.21
N ASN A 223 23.71 -20.27 18.26
CA ASN A 223 23.40 -20.63 19.66
C ASN A 223 22.06 -20.04 20.14
N TRP A 224 21.23 -19.52 19.23
CA TRP A 224 19.93 -18.93 19.54
C TRP A 224 18.80 -19.77 18.93
N ASN A 225 17.70 -19.92 19.67
CA ASN A 225 16.45 -20.51 19.22
C ASN A 225 15.26 -19.64 19.66
N GLY A 226 14.22 -19.62 18.84
CA GLY A 226 13.00 -18.87 19.13
C GLY A 226 12.20 -18.55 17.86
N GLN A 227 11.16 -17.75 18.00
CA GLN A 227 10.38 -17.27 16.86
C GLN A 227 11.10 -16.09 16.19
N PHE A 228 10.97 -15.94 14.87
CA PHE A 228 11.75 -14.93 14.13
C PHE A 228 11.56 -13.51 14.69
N PHE A 229 10.33 -13.14 15.07
CA PHE A 229 10.03 -11.82 15.61
C PHE A 229 10.20 -11.70 17.13
N ASP A 230 10.80 -12.68 17.80
CA ASP A 230 11.17 -12.54 19.21
C ASP A 230 12.16 -11.39 19.40
N ARG A 231 11.97 -10.65 20.48
CA ARG A 231 12.65 -9.37 20.72
C ARG A 231 14.15 -9.54 21.00
N ASP A 232 14.53 -10.72 21.47
CA ASP A 232 15.91 -11.13 21.73
C ASP A 232 16.57 -11.81 20.54
N ASN A 233 15.88 -11.96 19.40
CA ASN A 233 16.48 -12.50 18.18
C ASN A 233 17.69 -11.64 17.76
N PRO A 234 18.90 -12.22 17.65
CA PRO A 234 20.12 -11.49 17.34
C PRO A 234 20.08 -10.76 16.00
N VAL A 235 19.32 -11.27 15.01
CA VAL A 235 19.15 -10.64 13.69
C VAL A 235 18.52 -9.25 13.79
N LEU A 236 17.70 -9.01 14.83
CA LEU A 236 16.97 -7.76 15.02
C LEU A 236 17.73 -6.73 15.87
N LEU A 237 18.87 -7.08 16.48
CA LEU A 237 19.57 -6.25 17.48
C LEU A 237 20.64 -5.29 16.91
N VAL A 238 20.64 -5.05 15.61
CA VAL A 238 21.71 -4.36 14.85
C VAL A 238 22.03 -2.93 15.34
N ASN A 239 21.10 -2.24 16.03
CA ASN A 239 21.23 -0.82 16.41
C ASN A 239 21.19 -0.56 17.93
N LYS A 240 22.12 -1.17 18.70
CA LYS A 240 22.26 -0.96 20.17
C LYS A 240 20.91 -1.06 20.92
N GLY A 241 20.07 -2.01 20.53
CA GLY A 241 18.74 -2.23 21.11
C GLY A 241 17.61 -1.32 20.60
N SER A 242 17.87 -0.46 19.61
CA SER A 242 16.83 0.33 18.94
C SER A 242 16.32 -0.36 17.66
N PHE A 243 15.01 -0.56 17.56
CA PHE A 243 14.32 -1.15 16.41
C PHE A 243 14.06 -0.12 15.30
N LYS A 244 15.10 0.60 14.89
CA LYS A 244 15.06 1.55 13.79
C LYS A 244 15.95 1.02 12.68
N PHE A 245 15.34 0.58 11.60
CA PHE A 245 16.02 -0.04 10.46
C PHE A 245 15.90 0.88 9.24
N ASN A 246 17.02 1.10 8.54
CA ASN A 246 17.03 1.71 7.21
C ASN A 246 16.57 0.70 6.15
N ASP A 247 16.38 1.15 4.91
CA ASP A 247 15.83 0.31 3.84
C ASP A 247 16.67 -0.94 3.58
N ALA A 248 18.00 -0.82 3.52
CA ALA A 248 18.91 -1.96 3.33
C ALA A 248 18.84 -2.99 4.47
N GLN A 249 18.66 -2.53 5.71
CA GLN A 249 18.46 -3.40 6.87
C GLN A 249 17.10 -4.10 6.83
N ARG A 250 16.04 -3.41 6.40
CA ARG A 250 14.70 -4.00 6.22
C ARG A 250 14.72 -5.07 5.14
N ASP A 251 15.37 -4.79 4.01
CA ASP A 251 15.58 -5.74 2.92
C ASP A 251 16.31 -6.98 3.42
N LEU A 252 17.42 -6.82 4.16
CA LEU A 252 18.16 -7.95 4.72
C LEU A 252 17.33 -8.78 5.72
N ILE A 253 16.64 -8.12 6.65
CA ILE A 253 15.78 -8.80 7.64
C ILE A 253 14.69 -9.61 6.93
N TYR A 254 14.09 -9.04 5.89
CA TYR A 254 13.10 -9.73 5.07
C TYR A 254 13.68 -10.97 4.39
N GLU A 255 14.85 -10.87 3.75
CA GLU A 255 15.47 -12.00 3.07
C GLU A 255 15.80 -13.15 4.02
N ILE A 256 16.32 -12.84 5.22
CA ILE A 256 16.60 -13.85 6.25
C ILE A 256 15.29 -14.53 6.69
N TRP A 257 14.27 -13.73 7.01
CA TRP A 257 12.97 -14.25 7.40
C TRP A 257 12.33 -15.13 6.32
N ARG A 258 12.39 -14.70 5.06
CA ARG A 258 11.87 -15.43 3.91
C ARG A 258 12.58 -16.76 3.70
N GLN A 259 13.91 -16.80 3.89
CA GLN A 259 14.67 -18.05 3.82
C GLN A 259 14.22 -19.02 4.91
N TRP A 260 14.08 -18.54 6.14
CA TRP A 260 13.67 -19.37 7.26
C TRP A 260 12.26 -19.96 7.08
N ILE A 261 11.32 -19.18 6.54
CA ILE A 261 9.98 -19.70 6.20
C ILE A 261 10.03 -20.77 5.09
N LYS A 262 11.01 -20.73 4.18
CA LYS A 262 11.15 -21.72 3.11
C LYS A 262 11.80 -23.02 3.57
N GLU A 263 12.59 -22.96 4.63
CA GLU A 263 13.32 -24.11 5.19
C GLU A 263 12.54 -24.84 6.30
N ALA A 264 11.52 -24.17 6.84
CA ALA A 264 10.48 -24.69 7.71
C ALA A 264 9.51 -25.65 6.99
#